data_AF-A0A6C0I0N6-F1
#
_entry.id   AF-A0A6C0I0N6-F1
#
_cell.length_a   1.000
_cell.length_b   1.000
_cell.length_c   1.000
_cell.angle_alpha   90.00
_cell.angle_beta   90.00
_cell.angle_gamma   90.00
#
_symmetry.space_group_name_H-M   'P 1'
#
loop_
_entity.id
_entity.type
_entity.pdbx_description
1 polymer ?
#
loop_
_entity_poly.entity_id
_entity_poly.type
_entity_poly.pdbx_seq_one_letter_code
_entity_poly.pdbx_strand_id
1 'polypeptide(L)'
;MRKCSVNQNQHNLNIQMYKFSELLELFQLNYNSTIEDLKNAKKIVLKMHPDKSRLPSDYFLFYKKAFEIVVDYFKDQQKTMKRVPTTEQLYEPLESKMGEKTDKQVAQNIQKMTKEGNFHNQFNRLYEENMSKKVDESKNAWFKNNDPLFEFEGPKSAKDIALSIEQVKAKSAAMVAYKGVQELNSSVGTSSKFFDEDDEEDANEYVTCDPFSKLKFDDLRKVHKDQTVFAVSESDYAKMERYGSMDQLNKLRSETLKPLDKQIAEQQIAQQEALMQQQAAARQHAAQLRSMQYEEKNKAVLANFLRIQS
;
A
#
# COMPACT_ATOMS: atom_id res chain seq x y z
N MET A 1 36.69 -36.54 3.79
CA MET A 1 36.09 -35.90 4.98
C MET A 1 35.50 -34.56 4.58
N ARG A 2 34.18 -34.49 4.48
CA ARG A 2 33.44 -33.24 4.21
C ARG A 2 33.45 -32.40 5.48
N LYS A 3 33.98 -31.17 5.41
CA LYS A 3 33.73 -30.17 6.44
C LYS A 3 32.53 -29.34 6.00
N CYS A 4 31.35 -29.75 6.45
CA CYS A 4 30.21 -28.85 6.55
C CYS A 4 30.50 -27.90 7.71
N SER A 5 30.75 -26.63 7.43
CA SER A 5 30.69 -25.56 8.43
C SER A 5 29.51 -24.68 8.08
N VAL A 6 28.35 -25.01 8.63
CA VAL A 6 27.18 -24.12 8.63
C VAL A 6 27.48 -23.05 9.67
N ASN A 7 27.85 -21.85 9.23
CA ASN A 7 27.96 -20.68 10.09
C ASN A 7 26.54 -20.22 10.46
N GLN A 8 26.02 -20.69 11.59
CA GLN A 8 24.79 -20.17 12.19
C GLN A 8 25.14 -18.95 13.03
N ASN A 9 25.12 -17.76 12.42
CA ASN A 9 24.92 -16.42 13.03
C ASN A 9 25.35 -15.32 12.02
N GLN A 10 24.78 -15.33 10.82
CA GLN A 10 24.92 -14.20 9.90
C GLN A 10 23.73 -13.27 10.14
N HIS A 11 23.98 -12.09 10.72
CA HIS A 11 22.97 -11.04 10.83
C HIS A 11 22.48 -10.65 9.43
N ASN A 12 21.18 -10.43 9.27
CA ASN A 12 20.62 -9.99 7.99
C ASN A 12 21.02 -8.53 7.74
N LEU A 13 21.90 -8.28 6.76
CA LEU A 13 22.35 -6.93 6.40
C LEU A 13 21.62 -6.39 5.17
N ASN A 14 20.50 -7.00 4.80
CA ASN A 14 19.70 -6.56 3.67
C ASN A 14 18.63 -5.55 4.12
N ILE A 15 18.85 -4.27 3.79
CA ILE A 15 17.95 -3.15 4.14
C ILE A 15 16.51 -3.35 3.62
N GLN A 16 16.34 -4.08 2.52
CA GLN A 16 15.04 -4.32 1.87
C GLN A 16 14.12 -5.24 2.69
N MET A 17 14.67 -5.96 3.68
CA MET A 17 13.91 -6.91 4.50
C MET A 17 13.39 -6.29 5.81
N TYR A 18 13.74 -5.03 6.09
CA TYR A 18 13.37 -4.36 7.33
C TYR A 18 12.16 -3.45 7.12
N LYS A 19 11.21 -3.51 8.06
CA LYS A 19 10.12 -2.54 8.15
C LYS A 19 10.64 -1.21 8.68
N PHE A 20 9.95 -0.12 8.37
CA PHE A 20 10.35 1.20 8.84
C PHE A 20 10.40 1.29 10.37
N SER A 21 9.45 0.65 11.07
CA SER A 21 9.44 0.56 12.54
C SER A 21 10.72 -0.08 13.09
N GLU A 22 11.19 -1.16 12.47
CA GLU A 22 12.42 -1.86 12.87
C GLU A 22 13.66 -0.99 12.63
N LEU A 23 13.66 -0.18 11.56
CA LEU A 23 14.73 0.79 11.31
C LEU A 23 14.76 1.91 12.35
N LEU A 24 13.60 2.36 12.83
CA LEU A 24 13.52 3.33 13.92
C LEU A 24 14.03 2.71 15.23
N GLU A 25 13.61 1.49 15.56
CA GLU A 25 14.04 0.76 16.74
C GLU A 25 15.56 0.53 16.78
N LEU A 26 16.18 0.28 15.62
CA LEU A 26 17.64 0.12 15.48
C LEU A 26 18.43 1.31 16.05
N PHE A 27 17.83 2.50 15.97
CA PHE A 27 18.42 3.76 16.45
C PHE A 27 17.78 4.27 17.74
N GLN A 28 16.89 3.50 18.35
CA GLN A 28 16.12 3.88 19.54
C GLN A 28 15.28 5.14 19.27
N LEU A 29 14.69 5.21 18.08
CA LEU A 29 13.84 6.31 17.63
C LEU A 29 12.37 5.90 17.63
N ASN A 30 11.51 6.90 17.67
CA ASN A 30 10.05 6.78 17.49
C ASN A 30 9.63 7.67 16.31
N TYR A 31 8.38 7.50 15.83
CA TYR A 31 7.82 8.32 14.76
C TYR A 31 7.82 9.83 15.07
N ASN A 32 7.80 10.20 16.36
CA ASN A 32 7.82 11.58 16.86
C ASN A 32 9.20 12.02 17.37
N SER A 33 10.29 11.36 16.96
CA SER A 33 11.63 11.71 17.42
C SER A 33 12.08 13.10 16.98
N THR A 34 12.87 13.75 17.84
CA THR A 34 13.36 15.12 17.61
C THR A 34 14.72 15.10 16.91
N ILE A 35 15.17 16.26 16.40
CA ILE A 35 16.49 16.44 15.80
C ILE A 35 17.63 15.99 16.74
N GLU A 36 17.48 16.15 18.06
CA GLU A 36 18.48 15.69 19.03
C GLU A 36 18.62 14.16 19.04
N ASP A 37 17.51 13.44 18.89
CA ASP A 37 17.51 11.98 18.79
C ASP A 37 18.21 11.52 17.51
N LEU A 38 18.03 12.24 16.40
CA LEU A 38 18.76 11.99 15.15
C LEU A 38 20.27 12.20 15.30
N LYS A 39 20.72 13.16 16.12
CA LYS A 39 22.15 13.30 16.44
C LYS A 39 22.67 12.11 17.24
N ASN A 40 21.86 11.54 18.13
CA ASN A 40 22.22 10.35 18.89
C ASN A 40 22.26 9.11 17.98
N ALA A 41 21.29 8.96 17.08
CA ALA A 41 21.30 7.94 16.03
C ALA A 41 22.58 8.02 15.17
N LYS A 42 22.99 9.24 14.78
CA LYS A 42 24.27 9.45 14.08
C LYS A 42 25.48 8.95 14.88
N LYS A 43 25.50 9.15 16.20
CA LYS A 43 26.57 8.62 17.06
C LYS A 43 26.60 7.09 17.04
N ILE A 44 25.45 6.42 16.98
CA ILE A 44 25.37 4.96 16.84
C ILE A 44 26.05 4.51 15.54
N VAL A 45 25.69 5.12 14.40
CA VAL A 45 26.32 4.81 13.10
C VAL A 45 27.84 4.99 13.15
N LEU A 46 28.33 6.07 13.77
CA LEU A 46 29.77 6.32 13.90
C LEU A 46 30.48 5.28 14.77
N LYS A 47 29.81 4.71 15.78
CA LYS A 47 30.35 3.62 16.60
C LYS A 47 30.43 2.31 15.82
N MET A 48 29.57 2.11 14.82
CA MET A 48 29.58 0.92 13.97
C MET A 48 30.71 0.91 12.94
N HIS A 49 31.48 2.00 12.80
CA HIS A 49 32.63 2.07 11.89
C HIS A 49 33.63 0.92 12.17
N PRO A 50 34.20 0.25 11.15
CA PRO A 50 35.05 -0.93 11.34
C PRO A 50 36.23 -0.71 12.28
N ASP A 51 36.80 0.49 12.25
CA ASP A 51 37.89 0.91 13.15
C ASP A 51 37.50 0.89 14.64
N LYS A 52 36.23 1.18 14.95
CA LYS A 52 35.73 1.29 16.34
C LYS A 52 35.04 0.03 16.83
N SER A 53 34.16 -0.53 16.00
CA SER A 53 33.37 -1.73 16.34
C SER A 53 34.16 -3.03 16.15
N ARG A 54 35.24 -3.00 15.37
CA ARG A 54 35.98 -4.19 14.89
C ARG A 54 35.07 -5.17 14.12
N LEU A 55 33.93 -4.70 13.63
CA LEU A 55 33.01 -5.47 12.79
C LEU A 55 33.37 -5.28 11.30
N PRO A 56 32.94 -6.21 10.44
CA PRO A 56 33.08 -6.06 8.99
C PRO A 56 32.46 -4.75 8.47
N SER A 57 33.02 -4.23 7.38
CA SER A 57 32.54 -3.00 6.71
C SER A 57 31.05 -3.03 6.36
N ASP A 58 30.52 -4.22 6.07
CA ASP A 58 29.13 -4.42 5.71
C ASP A 58 28.14 -3.95 6.79
N TYR A 59 28.49 -4.10 8.06
CA TYR A 59 27.67 -3.59 9.18
C TYR A 59 27.61 -2.07 9.15
N PHE A 60 28.76 -1.39 8.96
CA PHE A 60 28.77 0.05 8.86
C PHE A 60 27.96 0.55 7.66
N LEU A 61 28.08 -0.10 6.50
CA LEU A 61 27.32 0.25 5.31
C LEU A 61 25.81 0.08 5.52
N PHE A 62 25.40 -1.01 6.17
CA PHE A 62 24.00 -1.24 6.56
C PHE A 62 23.48 -0.13 7.47
N TYR A 63 24.16 0.16 8.58
CA TYR A 63 23.74 1.21 9.51
C TYR A 63 23.75 2.60 8.88
N LYS A 64 24.69 2.88 7.97
CA LYS A 64 24.73 4.14 7.21
C LYS A 64 23.50 4.27 6.31
N LYS A 65 23.17 3.23 5.54
CA LYS A 65 21.99 3.21 4.67
C LYS A 65 20.69 3.32 5.46
N ALA A 66 20.56 2.57 6.56
CA ALA A 66 19.40 2.64 7.45
C ALA A 66 19.21 4.05 8.02
N PHE A 67 20.29 4.69 8.45
CA PHE A 67 20.24 6.06 8.96
C PHE A 67 19.88 7.09 7.87
N GLU A 68 20.37 6.93 6.65
CA GLU A 68 20.00 7.81 5.52
C GLU A 68 18.49 7.75 5.25
N ILE A 69 17.90 6.56 5.22
CA ILE A 69 16.44 6.36 5.05
C ILE A 69 15.66 7.11 6.15
N VAL A 70 16.06 6.93 7.41
CA VAL A 70 15.41 7.61 8.55
C VAL A 70 15.53 9.13 8.41
N VAL A 71 16.72 9.64 8.10
CA VAL A 71 16.94 11.09 7.92
C VAL A 71 16.11 11.65 6.78
N ASP A 72 16.01 10.95 5.66
CA ASP A 72 15.24 11.39 4.51
C ASP A 72 13.74 11.42 4.82
N TYR A 73 13.22 10.45 5.57
CA TYR A 73 11.86 10.51 6.12
C TYR A 73 11.63 11.78 6.96
N PHE A 74 12.50 12.09 7.92
CA PHE A 74 12.35 13.30 8.75
C PHE A 74 12.47 14.60 7.94
N LYS A 75 13.34 14.65 6.91
CA LYS A 75 13.42 15.80 6.00
C LYS A 75 12.12 15.97 5.22
N ASP A 76 11.54 14.88 4.74
CA ASP A 76 10.30 14.92 3.96
C ASP A 76 9.12 15.35 4.83
N GLN A 77 9.04 14.87 6.07
CA GLN A 77 8.09 15.38 7.06
C GLN A 77 8.25 16.89 7.30
N GLN A 78 9.48 17.40 7.36
CA GLN A 78 9.69 18.85 7.47
C GLN A 78 9.29 19.61 6.21
N LYS A 79 9.39 19.01 5.01
CA LYS A 79 8.93 19.63 3.77
C LYS A 79 7.41 19.73 3.72
N THR A 80 6.68 18.71 4.15
CA THR A 80 5.21 18.73 4.17
C THR A 80 4.66 19.76 5.16
N MET A 81 5.42 20.10 6.20
CA MET A 81 5.07 21.20 7.12
C MET A 81 5.36 22.61 6.57
N LYS A 82 6.13 22.75 5.48
CA LYS A 82 6.38 24.06 4.88
C LYS A 82 5.18 24.49 4.03
N ARG A 83 4.87 25.78 4.06
CA ARG A 83 3.84 26.33 3.17
C ARG A 83 4.28 26.22 1.72
N VAL A 84 3.37 25.80 0.86
CA VAL A 84 3.59 25.73 -0.59
C VAL A 84 3.85 27.15 -1.12
N PRO A 85 4.97 27.40 -1.82
CA PRO A 85 5.23 28.71 -2.43
C PRO A 85 4.16 29.08 -3.45
N THR A 86 3.73 30.35 -3.46
CA THR A 86 2.72 30.86 -4.43
C THR A 86 3.33 31.15 -5.81
N THR A 87 4.65 31.13 -5.93
CA THR A 87 5.38 31.41 -7.17
C THR A 87 5.57 30.14 -8.00
N GLU A 88 5.44 30.25 -9.33
CA GLU A 88 5.75 29.16 -10.26
C GLU A 88 7.17 28.63 -10.00
N GLN A 89 7.27 27.34 -9.68
CA GLN A 89 8.53 26.64 -9.57
C GLN A 89 8.85 26.08 -10.96
N LEU A 90 9.97 26.50 -11.54
CA LEU A 90 10.48 25.88 -12.77
C LEU A 90 10.89 24.44 -12.45
N TYR A 91 10.31 23.48 -13.17
CA TYR A 91 10.70 22.09 -13.06
C TYR A 91 12.08 21.92 -13.71
N GLU A 92 13.08 21.63 -12.88
CA GLU A 92 14.38 21.17 -13.36
C GLU A 92 14.36 19.64 -13.43
N PRO A 93 14.52 19.05 -14.64
CA PRO A 93 14.65 17.61 -14.76
C PRO A 93 15.84 17.13 -13.92
N LEU A 94 15.67 15.99 -13.22
CA LEU A 94 16.80 15.35 -12.56
C LEU A 94 17.88 15.01 -13.60
N GLU A 95 19.10 15.46 -13.36
CA GLU A 95 20.24 15.06 -14.19
C GLU A 95 20.43 13.54 -14.15
N SER A 96 20.70 12.96 -15.31
CA SER A 96 21.00 11.53 -15.44
C SER A 96 22.18 11.17 -14.54
N LYS A 97 22.01 10.17 -13.67
CA LYS A 97 23.10 9.61 -12.85
C LYS A 97 24.14 8.85 -13.69
N MET A 98 23.89 8.69 -15.00
CA MET A 98 24.76 8.01 -15.95
C MET A 98 25.67 9.02 -16.65
N GLY A 99 26.90 8.61 -16.96
CA GLY A 99 27.83 9.48 -17.70
C GLY A 99 27.32 9.77 -19.12
N GLU A 100 27.50 11.01 -19.59
CA GLU A 100 26.99 11.50 -20.89
C GLU A 100 27.36 10.59 -22.09
N LYS A 101 28.54 9.96 -22.04
CA LYS A 101 28.98 9.00 -23.07
C LYS A 101 28.15 7.72 -23.09
N THR A 102 27.79 7.21 -21.92
CA THR A 102 27.01 5.99 -21.76
C THR A 102 25.58 6.20 -22.26
N ASP A 103 24.98 7.35 -21.94
CA ASP A 103 23.63 7.70 -22.39
C ASP A 103 23.55 7.82 -23.91
N LYS A 104 24.56 8.46 -24.53
CA LYS A 104 24.67 8.55 -25.99
C LYS A 104 24.78 7.16 -26.64
N GLN A 105 25.55 6.24 -26.06
CA GLN A 105 25.72 4.90 -26.59
C GLN A 105 24.45 4.04 -26.47
N VAL A 106 23.76 4.10 -25.33
CA VAL A 106 22.46 3.44 -25.15
C VAL A 106 21.45 3.97 -26.16
N ALA A 107 21.36 5.30 -26.32
CA ALA A 107 20.45 5.92 -27.28
C ALA A 107 20.72 5.47 -28.73
N GLN A 108 22.00 5.37 -29.12
CA GLN A 108 22.38 4.87 -30.45
C GLN A 108 21.98 3.41 -30.66
N ASN A 109 22.21 2.54 -29.68
CA ASN A 109 21.83 1.13 -29.76
C ASN A 109 20.32 0.94 -29.84
N ILE A 110 19.55 1.72 -29.06
CA ILE A 110 18.08 1.73 -29.13
C ILE A 110 17.63 2.17 -30.53
N GLN A 111 18.18 3.26 -31.08
CA GLN A 111 17.81 3.73 -32.42
C GLN A 111 18.09 2.72 -33.53
N LYS A 112 19.21 1.98 -33.45
CA LYS A 112 19.52 0.90 -34.40
C LYS A 112 18.49 -0.23 -34.31
N MET A 113 18.20 -0.71 -33.11
CA MET A 113 17.21 -1.79 -32.90
C MET A 113 15.80 -1.40 -33.31
N THR A 114 15.43 -0.12 -33.15
CA THR A 114 14.12 0.38 -33.63
C THR A 114 14.04 0.31 -35.15
N LYS A 115 15.11 0.63 -35.87
CA LYS A 115 15.17 0.53 -37.34
C LYS A 115 15.05 -0.92 -37.82
N GLU A 116 15.57 -1.87 -37.05
CA GLU A 116 15.50 -3.31 -37.34
C GLU A 116 14.17 -3.97 -36.92
N GLY A 117 13.28 -3.23 -36.24
CA GLY A 117 12.00 -3.75 -35.75
C GLY A 117 12.09 -4.64 -34.50
N ASN A 118 13.29 -4.88 -33.98
CA ASN A 118 13.53 -5.80 -32.85
C ASN A 118 13.39 -5.15 -31.46
N PHE A 119 13.29 -3.82 -31.40
CA PHE A 119 13.25 -3.08 -30.14
C PHE A 119 12.12 -3.53 -29.21
N HIS A 120 10.89 -3.64 -29.69
CA HIS A 120 9.73 -3.97 -28.84
C HIS A 120 9.86 -5.34 -28.19
N ASN A 121 10.29 -6.35 -28.95
CA ASN A 121 10.50 -7.71 -28.43
C ASN A 121 11.61 -7.74 -27.38
N GLN A 122 12.72 -7.05 -27.64
CA GLN A 122 13.84 -6.97 -26.73
C GLN A 122 13.49 -6.18 -25.46
N PHE A 123 12.81 -5.06 -25.60
CA PHE A 123 12.35 -4.23 -24.48
C PHE A 123 11.36 -4.99 -23.60
N ASN A 124 10.34 -5.59 -24.19
CA ASN A 124 9.35 -6.38 -23.45
C ASN A 124 10.02 -7.54 -22.72
N ARG A 125 10.92 -8.29 -23.38
CA ARG A 125 11.67 -9.36 -22.71
C ARG A 125 12.47 -8.85 -21.51
N LEU A 126 13.25 -7.77 -21.71
CA LEU A 126 14.04 -7.18 -20.63
C LEU A 126 13.17 -6.62 -19.50
N TYR A 127 12.01 -6.05 -19.84
CA TYR A 127 11.04 -5.55 -18.88
C TYR A 127 10.46 -6.70 -18.05
N GLU A 128 9.92 -7.74 -18.68
CA GLU A 128 9.31 -8.90 -18.00
C GLU A 128 10.33 -9.67 -17.13
N GLU A 129 11.59 -9.76 -17.56
CA GLU A 129 12.67 -10.38 -16.77
C GLU A 129 13.08 -9.56 -15.54
N ASN A 130 12.96 -8.23 -15.60
CA ASN A 130 13.47 -7.32 -14.58
C ASN A 130 12.39 -6.64 -13.73
N MET A 131 11.10 -6.82 -14.04
CA MET A 131 10.00 -6.36 -13.20
C MET A 131 10.04 -7.03 -11.83
N SER A 132 10.02 -6.22 -10.77
CA SER A 132 10.08 -6.72 -9.38
C SER A 132 8.76 -7.35 -8.94
N LYS A 133 7.63 -6.83 -9.41
CA LYS A 133 6.29 -7.36 -9.16
C LYS A 133 5.71 -7.93 -10.46
N LYS A 134 5.42 -9.23 -10.44
CA LYS A 134 4.63 -9.86 -11.51
C LYS A 134 3.15 -9.62 -11.23
N VAL A 135 2.39 -9.40 -12.29
CA VAL A 135 0.93 -9.28 -12.17
C VAL A 135 0.39 -10.65 -11.74
N ASP A 136 -0.28 -10.71 -10.59
CA ASP A 136 -0.96 -11.91 -10.14
C ASP A 136 -2.25 -12.09 -10.96
N GLU A 137 -2.21 -13.00 -11.93
CA GLU A 137 -3.36 -13.32 -12.77
C GLU A 137 -4.52 -13.95 -11.99
N SER A 138 -4.26 -14.55 -10.82
CA SER A 138 -5.30 -15.20 -10.01
C SER A 138 -6.30 -14.20 -9.43
N LYS A 139 -5.85 -12.97 -9.12
CA LYS A 139 -6.69 -11.89 -8.57
C LYS A 139 -7.88 -11.56 -9.49
N ASN A 140 -7.65 -11.60 -10.80
CA ASN A 140 -8.65 -11.26 -11.82
C ASN A 140 -9.23 -12.50 -12.52
N ALA A 141 -8.88 -13.72 -12.09
CA ALA A 141 -9.39 -14.96 -12.67
C ALA A 141 -10.92 -15.05 -12.59
N TRP A 142 -11.53 -14.45 -11.57
CA TRP A 142 -12.99 -14.41 -11.44
C TRP A 142 -13.70 -13.74 -12.61
N PHE A 143 -13.02 -12.83 -13.33
CA PHE A 143 -13.60 -12.11 -14.48
C PHE A 143 -13.46 -12.89 -15.79
N LYS A 144 -12.65 -13.97 -15.81
CA LYS A 144 -12.45 -14.82 -16.99
C LYS A 144 -13.51 -15.93 -17.10
N ASN A 145 -14.15 -16.28 -16.00
CA ASN A 145 -15.12 -17.38 -15.94
C ASN A 145 -16.56 -16.84 -16.11
N ASN A 146 -17.36 -17.53 -16.93
CA ASN A 146 -18.79 -17.23 -17.13
C ASN A 146 -19.70 -18.15 -16.31
N ASP A 147 -19.15 -18.84 -15.30
CA ASP A 147 -19.92 -19.76 -14.48
C ASP A 147 -20.94 -18.99 -13.62
N PRO A 148 -22.19 -19.45 -13.52
CA PRO A 148 -23.19 -18.80 -12.70
C PRO A 148 -22.78 -18.82 -11.22
N LEU A 149 -22.81 -17.66 -10.56
CA LEU A 149 -22.48 -17.53 -9.13
C LEU A 149 -23.47 -18.27 -8.22
N PHE A 150 -24.71 -18.43 -8.70
CA PHE A 150 -25.77 -19.11 -7.99
C PHE A 150 -26.49 -20.05 -8.96
N GLU A 151 -26.59 -21.32 -8.57
CA GLU A 151 -27.42 -22.30 -9.25
C GLU A 151 -28.69 -22.50 -8.44
N PHE A 152 -29.85 -22.42 -9.12
CA PHE A 152 -31.14 -22.72 -8.53
C PHE A 152 -31.81 -23.80 -9.37
N GLU A 153 -32.47 -24.74 -8.70
CA GLU A 153 -33.50 -25.52 -9.38
C GLU A 153 -34.59 -24.56 -9.86
N GLY A 154 -34.94 -24.63 -11.15
CA GLY A 154 -35.84 -23.67 -11.78
C GLY A 154 -37.12 -23.45 -10.96
N PRO A 155 -37.37 -22.23 -10.44
CA PRO A 155 -38.46 -22.00 -9.51
C PRO A 155 -39.80 -22.19 -10.21
N LYS A 156 -40.69 -23.00 -9.62
CA LYS A 156 -41.99 -23.37 -10.22
C LYS A 156 -43.11 -22.43 -9.77
N SER A 157 -42.90 -21.64 -8.72
CA SER A 157 -43.86 -20.70 -8.14
C SER A 157 -43.19 -19.41 -7.65
N ALA A 158 -43.97 -18.34 -7.51
CA ALA A 158 -43.52 -17.06 -6.94
C ALA A 158 -43.00 -17.20 -5.49
N LYS A 159 -43.53 -18.16 -4.72
CA LYS A 159 -43.02 -18.48 -3.37
C LYS A 159 -41.62 -19.09 -3.43
N ASP A 160 -41.37 -19.96 -4.40
CA ASP A 160 -40.06 -20.59 -4.59
C ASP A 160 -39.02 -19.54 -5.00
N ILE A 161 -39.42 -18.55 -5.82
CA ILE A 161 -38.57 -17.39 -6.16
C ILE A 161 -38.20 -16.61 -4.90
N ALA A 162 -39.17 -16.32 -4.01
CA ALA A 162 -38.92 -15.58 -2.78
C ALA A 162 -37.91 -16.31 -1.86
N LEU A 163 -38.07 -17.64 -1.71
CA LEU A 163 -37.14 -18.47 -0.94
C LEU A 163 -35.74 -18.50 -1.55
N SER A 164 -35.64 -18.65 -2.88
CA SER A 164 -34.36 -18.62 -3.57
C SER A 164 -33.65 -17.27 -3.39
N ILE A 165 -34.37 -16.15 -3.50
CA ILE A 165 -33.82 -14.82 -3.25
C ILE A 165 -33.35 -14.67 -1.80
N GLU A 166 -34.11 -15.17 -0.82
CA GLU A 166 -33.73 -15.13 0.58
C GLU A 166 -32.42 -15.91 0.84
N GLN A 167 -32.26 -17.08 0.21
CA GLN A 167 -31.02 -17.84 0.28
C GLN A 167 -29.82 -17.07 -0.30
N VAL A 168 -30.00 -16.35 -1.40
CA VAL A 168 -28.95 -15.50 -1.98
C VAL A 168 -28.59 -14.37 -1.03
N LYS A 169 -29.58 -13.66 -0.47
CA LYS A 169 -29.36 -12.58 0.50
C LYS A 169 -28.58 -13.07 1.72
N ALA A 170 -28.94 -14.24 2.26
CA ALA A 170 -28.25 -14.83 3.40
C ALA A 170 -26.78 -15.19 3.08
N LYS A 171 -26.52 -15.79 1.90
CA LYS A 171 -25.15 -16.08 1.44
C LYS A 171 -24.34 -14.81 1.21
N SER A 172 -24.93 -13.80 0.56
CA SER A 172 -24.29 -12.50 0.31
C SER A 172 -23.99 -11.77 1.62
N ALA A 173 -24.89 -11.79 2.61
CA ALA A 173 -24.65 -11.20 3.93
C ALA A 173 -23.44 -11.79 4.65
N ALA A 174 -23.20 -13.09 4.52
CA ALA A 174 -22.04 -13.75 5.11
C ALA A 174 -20.71 -13.34 4.44
N MET A 175 -20.74 -12.86 3.20
CA MET A 175 -19.55 -12.44 2.46
C MET A 175 -19.22 -10.95 2.63
N VAL A 176 -20.18 -10.13 3.05
CA VAL A 176 -19.96 -8.68 3.22
C VAL A 176 -19.30 -8.40 4.56
N ALA A 177 -18.06 -7.89 4.52
CA ALA A 177 -17.35 -7.45 5.71
C ALA A 177 -18.06 -6.25 6.38
N TYR A 178 -18.40 -6.40 7.66
CA TYR A 178 -18.95 -5.31 8.46
C TYR A 178 -17.84 -4.37 8.92
N LYS A 179 -17.80 -3.15 8.37
CA LYS A 179 -16.78 -2.13 8.70
C LYS A 179 -17.22 -1.10 9.75
N GLY A 180 -18.41 -1.28 10.35
CA GLY A 180 -18.94 -0.33 11.34
C GLY A 180 -19.22 1.05 10.75
N VAL A 181 -19.20 2.07 11.62
CA VAL A 181 -19.29 3.47 11.22
C VAL A 181 -17.93 3.90 10.67
N GLN A 182 -17.91 4.31 9.42
CA GLN A 182 -16.71 4.83 8.77
C GLN A 182 -16.83 6.35 8.63
N GLU A 183 -15.70 7.04 8.84
CA GLU A 183 -15.64 8.47 8.56
C GLU A 183 -15.74 8.70 7.06
N LEU A 184 -16.65 9.59 6.67
CA LEU A 184 -16.75 10.08 5.30
C LEU A 184 -15.56 11.00 5.04
N ASN A 185 -14.71 10.63 4.09
CA ASN A 185 -13.46 11.33 3.85
C ASN A 185 -13.74 12.51 2.92
N SER A 186 -14.14 13.65 3.50
CA SER A 186 -14.48 14.89 2.76
C SER A 186 -13.26 15.70 2.29
N SER A 187 -12.05 15.13 2.38
CA SER A 187 -10.81 15.80 1.94
C SER A 187 -10.77 15.94 0.41
N VAL A 188 -10.60 17.18 -0.05
CA VAL A 188 -10.56 17.61 -1.48
C VAL A 188 -9.27 17.15 -2.20
N GLY A 189 -8.37 16.40 -1.56
CA GLY A 189 -7.14 15.90 -2.17
C GLY A 189 -7.03 14.37 -2.09
N THR A 190 -7.17 13.72 -3.25
CA THR A 190 -6.71 12.34 -3.56
C THR A 190 -6.86 11.31 -2.43
N SER A 191 -8.09 11.11 -1.94
CA SER A 191 -8.46 10.11 -0.92
C SER A 191 -8.85 8.75 -1.49
N SER A 192 -8.62 8.52 -2.79
CA SER A 192 -8.92 7.25 -3.42
C SER A 192 -7.73 6.29 -3.30
N LYS A 193 -7.98 5.12 -2.71
CA LYS A 193 -7.05 3.97 -2.60
C LYS A 193 -6.61 3.38 -3.95
N PHE A 194 -6.65 4.15 -5.05
CA PHE A 194 -6.27 3.71 -6.41
C PHE A 194 -4.86 3.11 -6.48
N PHE A 195 -3.96 3.56 -5.59
CA PHE A 195 -2.56 3.15 -5.57
C PHE A 195 -2.19 2.31 -4.34
N ASP A 196 -3.15 1.98 -3.47
CA ASP A 196 -2.93 1.16 -2.27
C ASP A 196 -3.02 -0.36 -2.57
N GLU A 197 -3.26 -0.76 -3.84
CA GLU A 197 -3.42 -2.17 -4.25
C GLU A 197 -2.18 -3.05 -4.05
N ASP A 198 -1.06 -2.46 -3.62
CA ASP A 198 0.23 -3.12 -3.59
C ASP A 198 0.63 -3.71 -2.24
N ASP A 199 -0.10 -3.44 -1.17
CA ASP A 199 0.19 -4.02 0.14
C ASP A 199 -0.62 -5.32 0.32
N GLU A 200 0.07 -6.45 0.54
CA GLU A 200 -0.54 -7.79 0.69
C GLU A 200 -1.58 -7.83 1.83
N GLU A 201 -1.48 -6.94 2.81
CA GLU A 201 -2.40 -6.82 3.94
C GLU A 201 -3.79 -6.28 3.53
N ASP A 202 -3.88 -5.45 2.48
CA ASP A 202 -5.12 -4.82 2.00
C ASP A 202 -5.68 -5.48 0.72
N ALA A 203 -5.12 -6.60 0.26
CA ALA A 203 -5.44 -7.22 -1.03
C ALA A 203 -6.92 -7.64 -1.21
N ASN A 204 -7.67 -7.77 -0.13
CA ASN A 204 -9.09 -8.14 -0.13
C ASN A 204 -10.04 -6.95 0.06
N GLU A 205 -9.52 -5.72 0.15
CA GLU A 205 -10.36 -4.53 0.25
C GLU A 205 -10.73 -4.00 -1.15
N TYR A 206 -12.02 -3.71 -1.34
CA TYR A 206 -12.50 -3.10 -2.58
C TYR A 206 -12.03 -1.64 -2.71
N VAL A 207 -11.64 -1.26 -3.93
CA VAL A 207 -11.34 0.13 -4.27
C VAL A 207 -12.64 0.85 -4.64
N THR A 208 -13.16 1.63 -3.69
CA THR A 208 -14.49 2.27 -3.83
C THR A 208 -14.42 3.77 -3.58
N CYS A 209 -15.32 4.55 -4.16
CA CYS A 209 -15.43 5.98 -3.88
C CYS A 209 -16.40 6.30 -2.73
N ASP A 210 -16.21 7.44 -2.07
CA ASP A 210 -17.18 8.00 -1.13
C ASP A 210 -18.52 8.35 -1.85
N PRO A 211 -19.68 8.07 -1.23
CA PRO A 211 -21.00 8.51 -1.70
C PRO A 211 -21.10 10.00 -2.10
N PHE A 212 -20.25 10.88 -1.58
CA PHE A 212 -20.18 12.31 -1.90
C PHE A 212 -18.98 12.73 -2.75
N SER A 213 -18.11 11.78 -3.15
CA SER A 213 -16.98 12.06 -4.07
C SER A 213 -17.43 12.66 -5.40
N LYS A 214 -16.65 13.57 -6.00
CA LYS A 214 -16.92 14.08 -7.35
C LYS A 214 -16.77 13.00 -8.43
N LEU A 215 -15.80 12.10 -8.24
CA LEU A 215 -15.58 10.96 -9.14
C LEU A 215 -16.22 9.72 -8.53
N LYS A 216 -17.23 9.18 -9.24
CA LYS A 216 -17.95 7.98 -8.83
C LYS A 216 -17.33 6.75 -9.48
N PHE A 217 -16.89 5.81 -8.67
CA PHE A 217 -16.37 4.51 -9.11
C PHE A 217 -16.55 3.47 -8.01
N ASP A 218 -16.67 2.21 -8.41
CA ASP A 218 -16.73 1.07 -7.51
C ASP A 218 -15.95 -0.09 -8.14
N ASP A 219 -15.45 -1.00 -7.29
CA ASP A 219 -14.69 -2.16 -7.74
C ASP A 219 -15.61 -3.12 -8.52
N LEU A 220 -15.16 -3.56 -9.70
CA LEU A 220 -15.92 -4.50 -10.53
C LEU A 220 -16.24 -5.80 -9.79
N ARG A 221 -15.32 -6.31 -8.98
CA ARG A 221 -15.53 -7.54 -8.21
C ARG A 221 -16.64 -7.36 -7.18
N LYS A 222 -16.68 -6.20 -6.53
CA LYS A 222 -17.74 -5.88 -5.57
C LYS A 222 -19.09 -5.85 -6.26
N VAL A 223 -19.23 -5.13 -7.36
CA VAL A 223 -20.53 -4.90 -8.02
C VAL A 223 -21.03 -6.15 -8.77
N HIS A 224 -20.13 -6.87 -9.45
CA HIS A 224 -20.53 -7.95 -10.36
C HIS A 224 -20.36 -9.36 -9.78
N LYS A 225 -19.68 -9.51 -8.64
CA LYS A 225 -19.47 -10.82 -8.02
C LYS A 225 -20.01 -10.89 -6.59
N ASP A 226 -19.48 -10.05 -5.72
CA ASP A 226 -19.63 -10.26 -4.28
C ASP A 226 -20.90 -9.57 -3.69
N GLN A 227 -21.30 -8.41 -4.22
CA GLN A 227 -22.44 -7.59 -3.76
C GLN A 227 -23.47 -7.31 -4.86
N THR A 228 -23.96 -8.37 -5.51
CA THR A 228 -24.97 -8.26 -6.57
C THR A 228 -26.40 -8.08 -6.06
N VAL A 229 -26.67 -8.47 -4.81
CA VAL A 229 -27.97 -8.32 -4.14
C VAL A 229 -27.82 -7.58 -2.81
N PHE A 230 -28.88 -6.86 -2.41
CA PHE A 230 -28.94 -6.29 -1.07
C PHE A 230 -29.00 -7.40 -0.02
N ALA A 231 -27.96 -7.48 0.80
CA ALA A 231 -27.76 -8.51 1.83
C ALA A 231 -28.70 -8.42 3.04
N VAL A 232 -29.73 -7.56 3.02
CA VAL A 232 -30.66 -7.40 4.14
C VAL A 232 -31.79 -8.43 4.03
N SER A 233 -31.92 -9.27 5.05
CA SER A 233 -32.91 -10.34 5.14
C SER A 233 -33.96 -10.08 6.24
N GLU A 234 -35.07 -10.82 6.23
CA GLU A 234 -36.05 -10.78 7.33
C GLU A 234 -35.45 -11.23 8.67
N SER A 235 -34.41 -12.07 8.63
CA SER A 235 -33.67 -12.46 9.83
C SER A 235 -32.99 -11.28 10.51
N ASP A 236 -32.55 -10.27 9.75
CA ASP A 236 -31.93 -9.06 10.31
C ASP A 236 -32.99 -8.16 10.94
N TYR A 237 -34.17 -8.10 10.32
CA TYR A 237 -35.34 -7.44 10.91
C TYR A 237 -35.82 -8.12 12.21
N ALA A 238 -35.60 -9.43 12.36
CA ALA A 238 -35.89 -10.15 13.60
C ALA A 238 -34.89 -9.88 14.73
N LYS A 239 -33.65 -9.53 14.41
CA LYS A 239 -32.60 -9.18 15.41
C LYS A 239 -32.75 -7.76 15.96
N MET A 240 -33.46 -6.87 15.25
CA MET A 240 -33.67 -5.51 15.71
C MET A 240 -34.73 -5.45 16.82
N GLU A 241 -34.50 -4.61 17.83
CA GLU A 241 -35.50 -4.32 18.86
C GLU A 241 -36.76 -3.69 18.23
N ARG A 242 -37.92 -4.23 18.58
CA ARG A 242 -39.21 -3.81 18.03
C ARG A 242 -39.98 -3.01 19.07
N TYR A 243 -40.62 -1.95 18.62
CA TYR A 243 -41.40 -1.04 19.45
C TYR A 243 -42.86 -1.10 19.02
N GLY A 244 -43.76 -1.26 20.00
CA GLY A 244 -45.20 -1.33 19.73
C GLY A 244 -45.83 0.03 19.44
N SER A 245 -45.15 1.12 19.81
CA SER A 245 -45.63 2.50 19.65
C SER A 245 -44.48 3.46 19.37
N MET A 246 -44.77 4.53 18.62
CA MET A 246 -43.82 5.60 18.30
C MET A 246 -43.34 6.31 19.58
N ASP A 247 -44.17 6.36 20.63
CA ASP A 247 -43.82 6.99 21.91
C ASP A 247 -42.69 6.24 22.64
N GLN A 248 -42.73 4.90 22.61
CA GLN A 248 -41.69 4.04 23.18
C GLN A 248 -40.34 4.24 22.47
N LEU A 249 -40.38 4.34 21.13
CA LEU A 249 -39.22 4.64 20.29
C LEU A 249 -38.62 6.02 20.62
N ASN A 250 -39.47 7.03 20.75
CA ASN A 250 -39.04 8.41 21.03
C ASN A 250 -38.41 8.53 22.42
N LYS A 251 -38.96 7.84 23.43
CA LYS A 251 -38.42 7.81 24.78
C LYS A 251 -37.04 7.16 24.85
N LEU A 252 -36.83 6.04 24.16
CA LEU A 252 -35.50 5.41 24.11
C LEU A 252 -34.48 6.31 23.41
N ARG A 253 -34.85 6.89 22.27
CA ARG A 253 -33.97 7.80 21.52
C ARG A 253 -33.56 9.03 22.33
N SER A 254 -34.45 9.57 23.16
CA SER A 254 -34.14 10.70 24.02
C SER A 254 -33.24 10.33 25.21
N GLU A 255 -33.31 9.10 25.71
CA GLU A 255 -32.45 8.62 26.81
C GLU A 255 -31.03 8.24 26.36
N THR A 256 -30.84 7.86 25.09
CA THR A 256 -29.60 7.18 24.63
C THR A 256 -28.52 8.11 24.07
N LEU A 257 -28.83 9.37 23.74
CA LEU A 257 -27.88 10.29 23.09
C LEU A 257 -27.08 11.12 24.11
N LYS A 258 -26.22 10.49 24.89
CA LYS A 258 -25.13 11.22 25.57
C LYS A 258 -23.97 11.36 24.58
N PRO A 259 -23.63 12.58 24.10
CA PRO A 259 -22.46 12.76 23.27
C PRO A 259 -21.22 12.31 24.05
N LEU A 260 -20.23 11.80 23.32
CA LEU A 260 -18.97 11.40 23.92
C LEU A 260 -18.38 12.60 24.67
N ASP A 261 -17.79 12.35 25.84
CA ASP A 261 -17.12 13.43 26.56
C ASP A 261 -15.98 14.00 25.71
N LYS A 262 -15.82 15.32 25.74
CA LYS A 262 -14.89 16.04 24.87
C LYS A 262 -13.47 15.49 24.99
N GLN A 263 -13.02 15.21 26.22
CA GLN A 263 -11.67 14.68 26.46
C GLN A 263 -11.48 13.31 25.82
N ILE A 264 -12.48 12.44 25.90
CA ILE A 264 -12.44 11.11 25.28
C ILE A 264 -12.43 11.24 23.76
N ALA A 265 -13.23 12.15 23.19
CA ALA A 265 -13.29 12.37 21.76
C ALA A 265 -11.95 12.88 21.20
N GLU A 266 -11.34 13.88 21.87
CA GLU A 266 -10.01 14.38 21.49
C GLU A 266 -8.94 13.30 21.58
N GLN A 267 -8.99 12.44 22.61
CA GLN A 267 -8.07 11.32 22.74
C GLN A 267 -8.25 10.30 21.61
N GLN A 268 -9.48 9.98 21.21
CA GLN A 268 -9.75 9.06 20.09
C GLN A 268 -9.25 9.64 18.77
N ILE A 269 -9.50 10.92 18.49
CA ILE A 269 -9.02 11.60 17.29
C ILE A 269 -7.49 11.56 17.24
N ALA A 270 -6.81 11.92 18.33
CA ALA A 270 -5.35 11.90 18.40
C ALA A 270 -4.76 10.49 18.18
N GLN A 271 -5.42 9.45 18.70
CA GLN A 271 -5.01 8.06 18.47
C GLN A 271 -5.17 7.65 17.01
N GLN A 272 -6.28 8.01 16.37
CA GLN A 272 -6.52 7.72 14.96
C GLN A 272 -5.56 8.47 14.04
N GLU A 273 -5.29 9.76 14.32
CA GLU A 273 -4.31 10.55 13.60
C GLU A 273 -2.90 9.95 13.71
N ALA A 274 -2.50 9.53 14.91
CA ALA A 274 -1.22 8.87 15.13
C ALA A 274 -1.11 7.54 14.35
N LEU A 275 -2.18 6.73 14.34
CA LEU A 275 -2.23 5.49 13.57
C LEU A 275 -2.11 5.76 12.06
N MET A 276 -2.86 6.75 11.56
CA MET A 276 -2.82 7.15 10.15
C MET A 276 -1.42 7.63 9.75
N GLN A 277 -0.75 8.41 10.59
CA GLN A 277 0.62 8.87 10.34
C GLN A 277 1.61 7.69 10.28
N GLN A 278 1.47 6.70 11.18
CA GLN A 278 2.31 5.49 11.16
C GLN A 278 2.11 4.68 9.87
N GLN A 279 0.86 4.51 9.43
CA GLN A 279 0.54 3.84 8.17
C GLN A 279 1.11 4.61 6.96
N ALA A 280 0.95 5.92 6.93
CA ALA A 280 1.52 6.76 5.87
C ALA A 280 3.05 6.64 5.80
N ALA A 281 3.72 6.63 6.95
CA ALA A 281 5.17 6.44 7.03
C ALA A 281 5.61 5.06 6.53
N ALA A 282 4.89 4.00 6.93
CA ALA A 282 5.16 2.64 6.46
C ALA A 282 5.00 2.52 4.93
N ARG A 283 3.93 3.11 4.38
CA ARG A 283 3.68 3.14 2.93
C ARG A 283 4.74 3.93 2.17
N GLN A 284 5.14 5.10 2.68
CA GLN A 284 6.21 5.90 2.10
C GLN A 284 7.52 5.08 2.03
N HIS A 285 7.86 4.37 3.12
CA HIS A 285 9.04 3.52 3.15
C HIS A 285 8.95 2.36 2.16
N ALA A 286 7.80 1.66 2.10
CA ALA A 286 7.58 0.59 1.13
C ALA A 286 7.71 1.08 -0.33
N ALA A 287 7.17 2.27 -0.64
CA ALA A 287 7.32 2.90 -1.95
C ALA A 287 8.79 3.25 -2.26
N GLN A 288 9.54 3.75 -1.28
CA GLN A 288 10.97 4.03 -1.43
C GLN A 288 11.79 2.75 -1.68
N LEU A 289 11.51 1.67 -0.94
CA LEU A 289 12.13 0.36 -1.17
C LEU A 289 11.88 -0.14 -2.59
N ARG A 290 10.63 -0.06 -3.06
CA ARG A 290 10.27 -0.42 -4.45
C ARG A 290 11.03 0.43 -5.45
N SER A 291 11.09 1.75 -5.23
CA SER A 291 11.86 2.67 -6.10
C SER A 291 13.33 2.26 -6.18
N MET A 292 13.97 1.94 -5.04
CA MET A 292 15.36 1.46 -5.02
C MET A 292 15.54 0.15 -5.80
N GLN A 293 14.61 -0.80 -5.65
CA GLN A 293 14.64 -2.05 -6.41
C GLN A 293 14.51 -1.78 -7.92
N TYR A 294 13.59 -0.91 -8.32
CA TYR A 294 13.43 -0.52 -9.71
C TYR A 294 14.64 0.23 -10.25
N GLU A 295 15.31 1.07 -9.46
CA GLU A 295 16.57 1.71 -9.85
C GLU A 295 17.67 0.66 -10.14
N GLU A 296 17.82 -0.36 -9.30
CA GLU A 296 18.78 -1.45 -9.51
C GLU A 296 18.46 -2.27 -10.76
N LYS A 297 17.18 -2.60 -10.95
CA LYS A 297 16.70 -3.34 -12.14
C LYS A 297 16.86 -2.52 -13.41
N ASN A 298 16.56 -1.23 -13.37
CA ASN A 298 16.75 -0.33 -14.50
C ASN A 298 18.23 -0.24 -14.91
N LYS A 299 19.16 -0.20 -13.94
CA LYS A 299 20.60 -0.29 -14.23
C LYS A 299 20.96 -1.59 -14.96
N ALA A 300 20.38 -2.73 -14.57
CA ALA A 300 20.59 -4.00 -15.25
C ALA A 300 20.04 -4.01 -16.69
N VAL A 301 18.84 -3.44 -16.89
CA VAL A 301 18.23 -3.28 -18.23
C VAL A 301 19.11 -2.40 -19.11
N LEU A 302 19.54 -1.23 -18.63
CA LEU A 302 20.43 -0.32 -19.36
C LEU A 302 21.80 -0.95 -19.65
N ALA A 303 22.35 -1.73 -18.72
CA ALA A 303 23.58 -2.48 -18.95
C ALA A 303 23.43 -3.52 -20.07
N ASN A 304 22.27 -4.16 -20.19
CA ASN A 304 22.00 -5.06 -21.31
C ASN A 304 21.95 -4.31 -22.65
N PHE A 305 21.34 -3.12 -22.71
CA PHE A 305 21.36 -2.27 -23.90
C PHE A 305 22.77 -1.82 -24.32
N LEU A 306 23.71 -1.70 -23.38
CA LEU A 306 25.13 -1.45 -23.67
C LEU A 306 25.84 -2.68 -24.23
N ARG A 307 25.47 -3.88 -23.79
CA ARG A 307 26.13 -5.15 -24.18
C ARG A 307 25.62 -5.72 -25.49
N ILE A 308 24.44 -5.32 -25.95
CA ILE A 308 23.94 -5.67 -27.28
C ILE A 308 24.83 -4.94 -28.29
N GLN A 309 25.88 -5.62 -28.73
CA GLN A 309 26.56 -5.26 -29.96
C GLN A 309 25.64 -5.64 -31.12
N SER A 310 25.38 -4.65 -31.97
CA SER A 310 24.89 -4.84 -33.34
C SER A 310 25.78 -5.80 -34.11
#